data_AF-A0A349VWF0-F1
#
_entry.id   AF-A0A349VWF0-F1
#
_cell.length_a   1.000
_cell.length_b   1.000
_cell.length_c   1.000
_cell.angle_alpha   90.00
_cell.angle_beta   90.00
_cell.angle_gamma   90.00
#
_symmetry.space_group_name_H-M   'P 1'
#
loop_
_entity.id
_entity.type
_entity.pdbx_description
1 polymer ?
#
loop_
_entity_poly.entity_id
_entity_poly.type
_entity_poly.pdbx_seq_one_letter_code
_entity_poly.pdbx_strand_id
1 'polypeptide(L)'
;MCAQSVVGQEHTIWQLGNSDGSSSEFALSPNGYKKFLEHDFGYEDNAFIIGQSSLTRDLPYVLPGPANEWGGTGGTSGLRTHFLNLYYVLNN
;
A
#
# COMPACT_ATOMS: atom_id res chain seq x y z
N MET A 1 -43.23 -0.34 2.80
CA MET A 1 -42.49 0.41 1.76
C MET A 1 -41.14 -0.27 1.61
N CYS A 2 -40.92 -1.06 0.57
CA CYS A 2 -39.63 -1.72 0.35
C CYS A 2 -38.70 -0.73 -0.36
N ALA A 3 -37.62 -0.31 0.32
CA ALA A 3 -36.59 0.48 -0.30
C ALA A 3 -35.81 -0.42 -1.28
N GLN A 4 -35.94 -0.14 -2.58
CA GLN A 4 -35.09 -0.76 -3.58
C GLN A 4 -33.71 -0.08 -3.51
N SER A 5 -32.67 -0.88 -3.33
CA SER A 5 -31.30 -0.39 -3.43
C SER A 5 -31.02 -0.09 -4.90
N VAL A 6 -30.76 1.18 -5.20
CA VAL A 6 -30.23 1.59 -6.51
C VAL A 6 -28.77 1.12 -6.55
N VAL A 7 -28.49 0.12 -7.38
CA VAL A 7 -27.11 -0.27 -7.69
C VAL A 7 -26.67 0.59 -8.87
N GLY A 8 -25.84 1.60 -8.60
CA GLY A 8 -25.13 2.32 -9.66
C GLY A 8 -24.17 1.38 -10.38
N GLN A 9 -23.91 1.61 -11.68
CA GLN A 9 -22.84 0.88 -12.36
C GLN A 9 -21.50 1.21 -11.68
N GLU A 10 -20.93 0.23 -10.99
CA GLU A 10 -19.58 0.28 -10.47
C GLU A 10 -18.63 -0.12 -11.61
N HIS A 11 -17.84 0.85 -12.09
CA HIS A 11 -16.77 0.59 -13.04
C HIS A 11 -15.44 0.69 -12.31
N THR A 12 -14.84 -0.45 -11.98
CA THR A 12 -13.52 -0.51 -11.36
C THR A 12 -12.47 0.02 -12.32
N ILE A 13 -11.86 1.15 -11.98
CA ILE A 13 -10.75 1.74 -12.74
C ILE A 13 -9.47 0.95 -12.54
N TRP A 14 -9.16 0.61 -11.28
CA TRP A 14 -8.05 -0.23 -10.92
C TRP A 14 -8.33 -0.93 -9.58
N GLN A 15 -7.66 -2.07 -9.39
CA GLN A 15 -7.69 -2.85 -8.17
C GLN A 15 -6.27 -3.34 -7.89
N LEU A 16 -5.83 -3.20 -6.65
CA LEU A 16 -4.55 -3.72 -6.19
C LEU A 16 -4.85 -4.84 -5.19
N GLY A 17 -4.51 -6.06 -5.59
CA GLY A 17 -4.77 -7.25 -4.81
C GLY A 17 -6.22 -7.73 -4.78
N ASN A 18 -6.53 -8.66 -3.88
CA ASN A 18 -7.82 -9.34 -3.77
C ASN A 18 -8.43 -9.16 -2.37
N SER A 19 -9.77 -9.06 -2.30
CA SER A 19 -10.50 -8.99 -1.02
C SER A 19 -10.73 -10.39 -0.43
N ASP A 20 -9.66 -11.19 -0.33
CA ASP A 20 -9.68 -12.58 0.17
C ASP A 20 -9.13 -12.73 1.60
N GLY A 21 -8.74 -11.62 2.23
CA GLY A 21 -8.11 -11.62 3.55
C GLY A 21 -6.64 -12.07 3.56
N SER A 22 -6.04 -12.22 2.38
CA SER A 22 -4.62 -12.51 2.20
C SER A 22 -3.83 -11.24 1.92
N SER A 23 -2.53 -11.32 2.16
CA SER A 23 -1.58 -10.30 1.73
C SER A 23 -0.46 -10.85 0.85
N SER A 24 -0.58 -12.12 0.42
CA SER A 24 0.48 -12.89 -0.25
C SER A 24 0.99 -12.29 -1.55
N GLU A 25 0.21 -11.41 -2.18
CA GLU A 25 0.56 -10.74 -3.44
C GLU A 25 1.39 -9.47 -3.24
N PHE A 26 1.48 -8.94 -2.01
CA PHE A 26 2.21 -7.73 -1.69
C PHE A 26 3.64 -8.03 -1.23
N ALA A 27 4.54 -7.07 -1.43
CA ALA A 27 5.92 -7.16 -1.01
C ALA A 27 6.02 -7.34 0.51
N LEU A 28 7.01 -8.15 0.92
CA LEU A 28 7.33 -8.46 2.32
C LEU A 28 6.28 -9.29 3.08
N SER A 29 5.19 -9.72 2.45
CA SER A 29 4.24 -10.64 3.07
C SER A 29 4.87 -12.02 3.33
N PRO A 30 4.47 -12.76 4.39
CA PRO A 30 3.57 -12.35 5.46
C PRO A 30 4.29 -11.81 6.71
N ASN A 31 5.62 -11.90 6.76
CA ASN A 31 6.41 -11.67 7.98
C ASN A 31 7.70 -10.85 7.73
N GLY A 32 7.87 -10.31 6.54
CA GLY A 32 9.03 -9.53 6.11
C GLY A 32 8.99 -8.05 6.50
N TYR A 33 8.01 -7.60 7.29
CA TYR A 33 7.81 -6.17 7.62
C TYR A 33 9.06 -5.47 8.16
N LYS A 34 9.96 -6.18 8.86
CA LYS A 34 11.22 -5.60 9.36
C LYS A 34 12.19 -5.14 8.27
N LYS A 35 11.98 -5.58 7.03
CA LYS A 35 12.75 -5.17 5.85
C LYS A 35 12.16 -3.95 5.13
N PHE A 36 11.16 -3.29 5.72
CA PHE A 36 10.49 -2.15 5.11
C PHE A 36 11.47 -1.06 4.65
N LEU A 37 12.40 -0.66 5.53
CA LEU A 37 13.44 0.32 5.20
C LEU A 37 14.52 -0.24 4.26
N GLU A 38 14.84 -1.54 4.34
CA GLU A 38 15.79 -2.20 3.43
C GLU A 38 15.29 -2.16 1.98
N HIS A 39 13.98 -2.18 1.78
CA HIS A 39 13.31 -2.07 0.48
C HIS A 39 12.90 -0.63 0.12
N ASP A 40 13.45 0.36 0.84
CA ASP A 40 13.24 1.78 0.57
C ASP A 40 11.76 2.24 0.67
N PHE A 41 10.93 1.49 1.38
CA PHE A 41 9.52 1.87 1.54
C PHE A 41 9.34 3.05 2.49
N GLY A 42 8.30 3.84 2.21
CA GLY A 42 7.86 4.96 3.05
C GLY A 42 8.61 6.27 2.86
N TYR A 43 9.59 6.34 1.95
CA TYR A 43 10.21 7.60 1.53
C TYR A 43 9.29 8.37 0.57
N GLU A 44 9.35 9.69 0.63
CA GLU A 44 8.49 10.61 -0.12
C GLU A 44 8.74 10.60 -1.64
N ASP A 45 9.90 10.15 -2.09
CA ASP A 45 10.33 10.09 -3.48
C ASP A 45 9.97 8.78 -4.18
N ASN A 46 9.43 7.80 -3.44
CA ASN A 46 8.97 6.54 -3.99
C ASN A 46 7.49 6.57 -4.37
N ALA A 47 7.14 5.77 -5.39
CA ALA A 47 5.79 5.68 -5.90
C ALA A 47 5.46 4.33 -6.56
N PHE A 48 4.21 3.90 -6.40
CA PHE A 48 3.65 2.75 -7.10
C PHE A 48 2.78 3.24 -8.27
N ILE A 49 3.15 2.87 -9.49
CA ILE A 49 2.45 3.25 -10.71
C ILE A 49 1.58 2.08 -11.16
N ILE A 50 0.26 2.27 -11.06
CA ILE A 50 -0.74 1.27 -11.40
C ILE A 50 -0.62 0.93 -12.89
N GLY A 51 -0.49 -0.38 -13.18
CA GLY A 51 -0.26 -0.90 -14.53
C GLY A 51 1.22 -1.01 -14.94
N GLN A 52 2.16 -0.54 -14.12
CA GLN A 52 3.60 -0.65 -14.38
C GLN A 52 4.40 -1.28 -13.22
N SER A 53 4.10 -0.87 -11.98
CA SER A 53 4.73 -1.42 -10.77
C SER A 53 4.23 -2.83 -10.44
N SER A 54 5.04 -3.57 -9.68
CA SER A 54 4.78 -4.95 -9.28
C SER A 54 4.34 -5.03 -7.82
N LEU A 55 3.19 -5.66 -7.54
CA LEU A 55 2.70 -5.81 -6.15
C LEU A 55 3.70 -6.55 -5.26
N THR A 56 4.33 -7.61 -5.78
CA THR A 56 5.23 -8.49 -4.99
C THR A 56 6.56 -7.83 -4.65
N ARG A 57 6.89 -6.69 -5.26
CA ARG A 57 8.17 -5.99 -5.08
C ARG A 57 8.03 -4.54 -4.62
N ASP A 58 7.03 -3.83 -5.12
CA ASP A 58 6.96 -2.37 -5.06
C ASP A 58 5.84 -1.85 -4.13
N LEU A 59 5.01 -2.73 -3.56
CA LEU A 59 3.94 -2.36 -2.64
C LEU A 59 4.02 -3.14 -1.32
N PRO A 60 4.33 -2.49 -0.17
CA PRO A 60 4.47 -3.20 1.09
C PRO A 60 3.12 -3.71 1.58
N TYR A 61 3.10 -4.92 2.13
CA TYR A 61 1.87 -5.52 2.67
C TYR A 61 1.36 -4.86 3.96
N VAL A 62 2.20 -4.06 4.63
CA VAL A 62 1.86 -3.36 5.88
C VAL A 62 2.64 -2.05 5.97
N LEU A 63 1.96 -1.01 6.45
CA LEU A 63 2.57 0.28 6.77
C LEU A 63 2.88 0.36 8.27
N PRO A 64 4.08 0.83 8.67
CA PRO A 64 4.39 1.08 10.07
C PRO A 64 3.57 2.25 10.60
N GLY A 65 3.10 2.12 11.84
CA GLY A 65 2.59 3.24 12.61
C GLY A 65 3.72 4.11 13.16
N PRO A 66 3.40 5.33 13.65
CA PRO A 66 4.40 6.26 14.15
C PRO A 66 5.31 5.72 15.26
N ALA A 67 4.83 4.77 16.07
CA ALA A 67 5.57 4.16 17.18
C ALA A 67 6.34 2.88 16.78
N ASN A 68 6.27 2.45 15.52
CA ASN A 68 6.93 1.23 15.09
C ASN A 68 8.39 1.48 14.72
N GLU A 69 9.31 1.00 15.56
CA GLU A 69 10.76 1.18 15.36
C GLU A 69 11.28 0.57 14.05
N TRP A 70 10.64 -0.50 13.57
CA TRP A 70 10.99 -1.12 12.28
C TRP A 70 10.69 -0.23 11.07
N GLY A 71 9.86 0.80 11.25
CA GLY A 71 9.64 1.88 10.27
C GLY A 71 10.66 3.02 10.38
N GLY A 72 11.63 2.95 11.29
CA GLY A 72 12.69 3.96 11.43
C GLY A 72 12.44 5.05 12.46
N THR A 73 11.28 5.04 13.13
CA THR A 73 11.08 5.85 14.33
C THR A 73 12.03 5.38 15.43
N GLY A 74 12.65 6.31 16.15
CA GLY A 74 13.51 5.96 17.29
C GLY A 74 13.92 7.18 18.11
N GLY A 75 14.50 6.97 19.29
CA GLY A 75 14.91 8.05 20.18
C GLY A 75 15.96 8.98 19.57
N THR A 76 16.83 8.47 18.70
CA THR A 76 17.87 9.24 18.00
C THR A 76 17.46 9.69 16.58
N SER A 77 16.54 8.97 15.94
CA SER A 77 16.06 9.25 14.57
C SER A 77 14.75 10.07 14.53
N GLY A 78 14.11 10.30 15.68
CA GLY A 78 12.85 11.03 15.78
C GLY A 78 11.64 10.20 15.34
N LEU A 79 10.49 10.87 15.18
CA LEU A 79 9.30 10.28 14.58
C LEU A 79 9.44 10.28 13.06
N ARG A 80 9.24 9.13 12.43
CA ARG A 80 9.24 9.01 10.98
C ARG A 80 7.81 8.85 10.45
N THR A 81 7.44 9.70 9.50
CA THR A 81 6.21 9.58 8.72
C THR A 81 6.51 8.87 7.42
N HIS A 82 5.62 7.97 7.00
CA HIS A 82 5.78 7.18 5.80
C HIS A 82 4.80 7.64 4.72
N PHE A 83 5.26 7.67 3.48
CA PHE A 83 4.46 8.00 2.31
C PHE A 83 4.18 6.74 1.48
N LEU A 84 2.96 6.62 0.99
CA LEU A 84 2.58 5.59 0.02
C LEU A 84 1.87 6.28 -1.14
N ASN A 85 2.64 6.65 -2.16
CA ASN A 85 2.13 7.35 -3.33
C ASN A 85 1.64 6.34 -4.38
N LEU A 86 0.39 6.48 -4.81
CA LEU A 86 -0.23 5.69 -5.87
C LEU A 86 -0.52 6.60 -7.06
N TYR A 87 0.02 6.28 -8.24
CA TYR A 87 -0.28 6.99 -9.48
C TYR A 87 -0.93 6.08 -10.50
N TYR A 88 -1.85 6.65 -11.28
CA TYR A 88 -2.47 6.02 -12.44
C TYR A 88 -2.79 7.07 -13.50
N VAL A 89 -2.96 6.62 -14.74
CA VAL A 89 -3.41 7.47 -15.85
C VAL A 89 -4.73 6.91 -16.37
N LEU A 90 -5.72 7.78 -16.53
CA LEU A 90 -6.94 7.47 -17.27
C LEU A 90 -6.70 7.81 -18.74
N ASN A 91 -6.85 6.81 -19.60
CA ASN A 91 -6.96 7.05 -21.03
C ASN A 91 -8.46 7.13 -21.36
N ASN A 92 -8.85 8.18 -22.08
CA ASN A 92 -10.22 8.37 -22.58
C ASN A 92 -10.54 7.43 -23.74
#